data_AF-A7KJY0-F1
#
_entry.id   AF-A7KJY0-F1
#
_cell.length_a   1.000
_cell.length_b   1.000
_cell.length_c   1.000
_cell.angle_alpha   90.00
_cell.angle_beta   90.00
_cell.angle_gamma   90.00
#
_symmetry.space_group_name_H-M   'P 1'
#
loop_
_entity.id
_entity.type
_entity.pdbx_description
1 polymer ?
#
loop_
_entity_poly.entity_id
_entity_poly.type
_entity_poly.pdbx_seq_one_letter_code
_entity_poly.pdbx_strand_id
1 'polypeptide(L)'
;GGMGKTTLAGLVYNDDRVKVFDVKAWVTVSDDFNITRITKTILGHVVEPKLFDDINVLNQLQVKLKEVLREGKFFFVLDDVD
;
A
#
# COMPACT_ATOMS: atom_id res chain seq x y z
N GLY A 1 4.98 -22.19 -1.07
CA GLY A 1 4.01 -21.61 -2.03
C GLY A 1 2.94 -22.63 -2.41
N GLY A 2 1.75 -22.18 -2.82
CA GLY A 2 0.75 -23.04 -3.49
C GLY A 2 -0.67 -23.11 -2.91
N MET A 3 -0.93 -22.64 -1.68
CA MET A 3 -2.26 -22.76 -1.06
C MET A 3 -3.31 -21.72 -1.50
N GLY A 4 -3.03 -20.93 -2.55
CA GLY A 4 -4.00 -19.94 -3.06
C GLY A 4 -4.19 -18.69 -2.20
N LYS A 5 -3.26 -18.38 -1.28
CA LYS A 5 -3.34 -17.19 -0.39
C LYS A 5 -3.47 -15.88 -1.18
N THR A 6 -2.56 -15.66 -2.12
CA THR A 6 -2.59 -14.51 -3.04
C THR A 6 -3.88 -14.45 -3.85
N THR A 7 -4.40 -15.61 -4.29
CA THR A 7 -5.68 -15.69 -5.01
C THR A 7 -6.84 -15.23 -4.13
N LEU A 8 -6.90 -15.68 -2.88
CA LEU A 8 -7.96 -15.28 -1.94
C LEU A 8 -7.87 -13.79 -1.59
N ALA A 9 -6.66 -13.27 -1.33
CA ALA A 9 -6.43 -11.84 -1.15
C ALA A 9 -6.87 -11.05 -2.38
N GLY A 10 -6.65 -11.61 -3.59
CA GLY A 10 -7.11 -11.10 -4.89
C GLY A 10 -8.61 -10.89 -4.93
N LEU A 11 -9.35 -11.89 -4.50
CA LEU A 11 -10.81 -11.87 -4.46
C LEU A 11 -11.33 -10.82 -3.46
N VAL A 12 -10.75 -10.76 -2.25
CA VAL A 12 -11.15 -9.76 -1.24
C VAL A 12 -10.82 -8.35 -1.70
N TYR A 13 -9.63 -8.14 -2.30
CA TYR A 13 -9.24 -6.83 -2.82
C TYR A 13 -10.22 -6.37 -3.90
N ASN A 14 -10.65 -7.23 -4.81
CA ASN A 14 -11.53 -6.83 -5.91
C ASN A 14 -13.03 -6.81 -5.57
N ASP A 15 -13.39 -7.12 -4.33
CA ASP A 15 -14.78 -7.18 -3.87
C ASP A 15 -15.42 -5.79 -3.79
N ASP A 16 -16.69 -5.67 -4.19
CA ASP A 16 -17.43 -4.41 -4.11
C ASP A 16 -17.55 -3.87 -2.67
N ARG A 17 -17.56 -4.76 -1.67
CA ARG A 17 -17.65 -4.39 -0.26
C ARG A 17 -16.43 -3.61 0.23
N VAL A 18 -15.27 -3.79 -0.42
CA VAL A 18 -14.05 -3.03 -0.10
C VAL A 18 -13.88 -1.77 -0.96
N LYS A 19 -14.86 -1.41 -1.79
CA LYS A 19 -14.89 -0.10 -2.48
C LYS A 19 -15.23 1.06 -1.54
N VAL A 20 -15.67 0.77 -0.31
CA VAL A 20 -15.95 1.78 0.73
C VAL A 20 -14.68 2.40 1.32
N PHE A 21 -13.50 1.87 0.98
CA PHE A 21 -12.22 2.42 1.41
C PHE A 21 -11.76 3.47 0.40
N ASP A 22 -11.54 4.69 0.89
CA ASP A 22 -11.08 5.84 0.11
C ASP A 22 -9.66 5.62 -0.43
N VAL A 23 -8.85 4.88 0.34
CA VAL A 23 -7.47 4.55 0.02
C VAL A 23 -7.32 3.04 -0.09
N LYS A 24 -6.76 2.59 -1.21
CA LYS A 24 -6.56 1.17 -1.48
C LYS A 24 -5.24 0.92 -2.18
N ALA A 25 -4.42 0.04 -1.61
CA ALA A 25 -3.13 -0.33 -2.19
C ALA A 25 -2.84 -1.82 -2.00
N TRP A 26 -2.27 -2.43 -3.03
CA TRP A 26 -1.68 -3.76 -2.96
C TRP A 26 -0.18 -3.62 -3.13
N VAL A 27 0.58 -4.12 -2.16
CA VAL A 27 2.04 -4.14 -2.23
C VAL A 27 2.51 -5.57 -2.08
N THR A 28 3.26 -6.04 -3.08
CA THR A 28 4.03 -7.29 -2.96
C THR A 28 5.29 -6.99 -2.18
N VAL A 29 5.40 -7.62 -1.03
CA VAL A 29 6.62 -7.67 -0.23
C VAL A 29 7.45 -8.82 -0.82
N SER A 30 8.67 -8.53 -1.21
CA SER A 30 9.62 -9.55 -1.69
C SER A 30 10.74 -9.67 -0.67
N ASP A 31 11.63 -10.65 -0.83
CA ASP A 31 12.84 -10.88 -0.01
C ASP A 31 13.62 -9.59 0.34
N ASP A 32 13.66 -8.61 -0.57
CA ASP A 32 14.13 -7.25 -0.32
C ASP A 32 13.06 -6.39 0.37
N PHE A 33 12.77 -6.70 1.64
CA PHE A 33 11.85 -5.93 2.48
C PHE A 33 12.35 -4.50 2.68
N ASN A 34 11.81 -3.56 1.90
CA ASN A 34 12.20 -2.16 1.95
C ASN A 34 11.00 -1.28 2.31
N ILE A 35 10.95 -0.84 3.58
CA ILE A 35 9.85 0.00 4.10
C ILE A 35 9.73 1.31 3.32
N THR A 36 10.85 1.90 2.87
CA THR A 36 10.84 3.11 2.03
C THR A 36 10.13 2.83 0.70
N ARG A 37 10.45 1.70 0.04
CA ARG A 37 9.79 1.27 -1.20
C ARG A 37 8.30 1.02 -0.98
N ILE A 38 7.94 0.28 0.07
CA ILE A 38 6.54 0.00 0.43
C ILE A 38 5.77 1.30 0.64
N THR A 39 6.33 2.25 1.41
CA THR A 39 5.68 3.53 1.69
C THR A 39 5.49 4.35 0.41
N LYS A 40 6.49 4.39 -0.48
CA LYS A 40 6.38 5.03 -1.80
C LYS A 40 5.34 4.35 -2.69
N THR A 41 5.29 3.02 -2.71
CA THR A 41 4.27 2.28 -3.48
C THR A 41 2.87 2.62 -2.99
N ILE A 42 2.63 2.62 -1.67
CA ILE A 42 1.34 3.02 -1.11
C ILE A 42 1.01 4.46 -1.50
N LEU A 43 1.94 5.40 -1.31
CA LEU A 43 1.76 6.80 -1.71
C LEU A 43 1.43 6.94 -3.20
N GLY A 44 2.07 6.16 -4.09
CA GLY A 44 1.79 6.19 -5.52
C GLY A 44 0.38 5.72 -5.91
N HIS A 45 -0.33 5.03 -5.04
CA HIS A 45 -1.74 4.67 -5.26
C HIS A 45 -2.72 5.80 -4.88
N VAL A 46 -2.26 6.81 -4.13
CA VAL A 46 -3.14 7.81 -3.50
C VAL A 46 -2.76 9.25 -3.79
N VAL A 47 -1.50 9.52 -4.12
CA VAL A 47 -0.98 10.85 -4.44
C VAL A 47 -0.12 10.79 -5.69
N GLU A 48 -0.05 11.90 -6.41
CA GLU A 48 0.79 11.98 -7.61
C GLU A 48 2.28 11.76 -7.26
N PRO A 49 3.00 10.89 -7.99
CA PRO A 49 4.41 10.56 -7.71
C PRO A 49 5.34 11.77 -7.55
N LYS A 50 5.14 12.80 -8.38
CA LYS A 50 5.89 14.08 -8.33
C LYS A 50 5.88 14.77 -6.97
N LEU A 51 4.94 14.44 -6.09
CA LEU A 51 4.84 15.02 -4.75
C LEU A 51 5.77 14.35 -3.73
N PHE A 52 6.31 13.15 -4.01
CA PHE A 52 7.09 12.38 -3.03
C PHE A 52 8.27 11.61 -3.61
N ASP A 53 8.44 11.52 -4.94
CA ASP A 53 9.49 10.73 -5.58
C ASP A 53 10.91 11.13 -5.12
N ASP A 54 11.16 12.42 -4.94
CA ASP A 54 12.45 12.97 -4.47
C ASP A 54 12.70 12.74 -2.96
N ILE A 55 11.67 12.31 -2.22
CA ILE A 55 11.77 12.07 -0.78
C ILE A 55 12.34 10.67 -0.55
N ASN A 56 13.60 10.59 -0.12
CA ASN A 56 14.25 9.33 0.24
C ASN A 56 14.34 9.08 1.76
N VAL A 57 13.89 10.03 2.57
CA VAL A 57 13.88 9.91 4.03
C VAL A 57 12.58 9.26 4.49
N LEU A 58 12.66 8.05 5.05
CA LEU A 58 11.50 7.25 5.46
C LEU A 58 10.54 8.02 6.38
N ASN A 59 11.05 8.75 7.36
CA ASN A 59 10.21 9.51 8.29
C ASN A 59 9.34 10.56 7.56
N GLN A 60 9.87 11.22 6.53
CA GLN A 60 9.12 12.20 5.75
C GLN A 60 8.02 11.53 4.91
N LEU A 61 8.33 10.38 4.31
CA LEU A 61 7.32 9.57 3.60
C LEU A 61 6.21 9.10 4.54
N GLN A 62 6.55 8.69 5.77
CA GLN A 62 5.57 8.26 6.77
C GLN A 62 4.69 9.40 7.27
N VAL A 63 5.24 10.60 7.47
CA VAL A 63 4.43 11.79 7.80
C VAL A 63 3.43 12.07 6.69
N LYS A 64 3.90 12.07 5.43
CA LYS A 64 3.03 12.31 4.27
C LYS A 64 1.96 11.23 4.12
N LEU A 65 2.31 9.96 4.31
CA LEU A 65 1.34 8.87 4.30
C LEU A 65 0.30 9.06 5.41
N LYS A 66 0.71 9.44 6.63
CA LYS A 66 -0.23 9.74 7.72
C LYS A 66 -1.19 10.88 7.39
N GLU A 67 -0.73 11.91 6.69
CA GLU A 67 -1.59 13.01 6.24
C GLU A 67 -2.65 12.53 5.24
N VAL A 68 -2.25 11.69 4.28
CA VAL A 68 -3.19 11.11 3.29
C VAL A 68 -4.20 10.17 3.95
N LEU A 69 -3.76 9.40 4.95
CA LEU A 69 -4.64 8.46 5.66
C LEU A 69 -5.48 9.11 6.76
N ARG A 70 -5.28 10.40 7.02
CA ARG A 70 -5.96 11.11 8.12
C ARG A 70 -7.46 11.19 7.90
N GLU A 71 -7.89 11.30 6.65
CA GLU A 71 -9.28 11.46 6.27
C GLU A 71 -9.72 10.26 5.43
N GLY A 72 -10.46 9.35 6.05
CA GLY A 72 -11.08 8.23 5.35
C GLY A 72 -10.65 6.85 5.84
N LYS A 73 -11.23 5.83 5.21
CA LYS A 73 -10.92 4.42 5.47
C LYS A 73 -9.86 3.97 4.47
N PHE A 74 -8.83 3.27 4.95
CA PHE A 74 -7.80 2.68 4.11
C PHE A 74 -7.80 1.15 4.15
N PHE A 75 -7.49 0.53 3.02
CA PHE A 75 -7.34 -0.92 2.88
C PHE A 75 -6.03 -1.25 2.17
N PHE A 76 -5.11 -1.87 2.91
CA PHE A 76 -3.80 -2.28 2.39
C PHE A 76 -3.67 -3.80 2.39
N VAL A 77 -3.24 -4.34 1.25
CA VAL A 77 -2.80 -5.72 1.13
C VAL A 77 -1.28 -5.70 1.05
N LEU A 78 -0.63 -6.31 2.04
CA LEU A 78 0.81 -6.60 2.02
C LEU A 78 0.93 -8.10 1.72
N ASP A 79 1.23 -8.43 0.47
CA ASP A 79 1.31 -9.82 0.01
C ASP A 79 2.75 -10.34 0.11
N ASP A 80 2.90 -11.63 0.40
CA ASP A 80 4.19 -12.34 0.47
C ASP A 80 5.17 -11.77 1.52
N VAL A 81 4.67 -11.57 2.74
CA VAL A 81 5.50 -11.30 3.93
C VAL A 81 5.99 -12.63 4.50
N ASP A 82 7.30 -12.86 4.46
CA ASP A 82 7.96 -14.01 5.10
C ASP A 82 7.98 -13.92 6.64
#